data_AF-A0A0S3TH87-F1
#
_entry.id   AF-A0A0S3TH87-F1
#
_cell.length_a   1.000
_cell.length_b   1.000
_cell.length_c   1.000
_cell.angle_alpha   90.00
_cell.angle_beta   90.00
_cell.angle_gamma   90.00
#
_symmetry.space_group_name_H-M   'P 1'
#
loop_
_entity.id
_entity.type
_entity.pdbx_description
1 polymer ?
#
loop_
_entity_poly.entity_id
_entity_poly.type
_entity_poly.pdbx_seq_one_letter_code
_entity_poly.pdbx_strand_id
1 'polypeptide(L)'
;MSSLALPLEFEFSASKIAAAHHPNTRFKLIAEIKKDFLRIDFQGYFTENFAPKNRPYSNPINDSYRNKRVDFWLLWSSGELALSGWWRTEILSLEYTPFMQSWSNEDGEEIARPYPDGDKFEAIAASLYPILQQYFQI
;
A
#
# COMPACT_ATOMS: atom_id res chain seq x y z
N MET A 1 2.81 1.21 -26.42
CA MET A 1 3.08 1.92 -25.15
C MET A 1 3.78 0.93 -24.24
N SER A 2 5.03 1.21 -23.86
CA SER A 2 5.79 0.37 -22.93
C SER A 2 5.20 0.56 -21.54
N SER A 3 4.42 -0.42 -21.04
CA SER A 3 4.10 -0.49 -19.61
C SER A 3 5.40 -0.81 -18.88
N LEU A 4 6.03 0.21 -18.27
CA LEU A 4 7.09 -0.04 -17.30
C LEU A 4 6.47 -0.86 -16.17
N ALA A 5 6.91 -2.11 -16.05
CA ALA A 5 6.53 -2.98 -14.94
C ALA A 5 7.36 -2.63 -13.71
N LEU A 6 6.81 -2.87 -12.51
CA LEU A 6 7.59 -2.78 -11.28
C LEU A 6 8.75 -3.79 -11.33
N PRO A 7 9.96 -3.42 -10.87
CA PRO A 7 11.01 -4.41 -10.61
C PRO A 7 10.52 -5.48 -9.64
N LEU A 8 10.76 -6.75 -9.95
CA LEU A 8 10.25 -7.88 -9.16
C LEU A 8 10.71 -7.84 -7.69
N GLU A 9 11.95 -7.43 -7.47
CA GLU A 9 12.52 -7.26 -6.12
C GLU A 9 11.79 -6.19 -5.30
N PHE A 10 11.42 -5.08 -5.96
CA PHE A 10 10.63 -4.03 -5.35
C PHE A 10 9.22 -4.53 -5.04
N GLU A 11 8.55 -5.17 -5.99
CA GLU A 11 7.19 -5.71 -5.79
C GLU A 11 7.15 -6.70 -4.61
N PHE A 12 8.12 -7.61 -4.54
CA PHE A 12 8.25 -8.56 -3.45
C PHE A 12 8.47 -7.86 -2.10
N SER A 13 9.40 -6.90 -2.05
CA SER A 13 9.74 -6.18 -0.82
C SER A 13 8.58 -5.32 -0.31
N ALA A 14 7.95 -4.56 -1.21
CA ALA A 14 6.80 -3.72 -0.89
C ALA A 14 5.60 -4.55 -0.41
N SER A 15 5.32 -5.68 -1.07
CA SER A 15 4.26 -6.62 -0.65
C SER A 15 4.52 -7.18 0.74
N LYS A 16 5.79 -7.51 1.06
CA LYS A 16 6.19 -8.03 2.37
C LYS A 16 6.05 -6.99 3.47
N ILE A 17 6.43 -5.74 3.20
CA ILE A 17 6.25 -4.60 4.12
C ILE A 17 4.77 -4.46 4.45
N ALA A 18 3.90 -4.37 3.44
CA ALA A 18 2.45 -4.26 3.67
C ALA A 18 1.90 -5.47 4.45
N ALA A 19 2.27 -6.69 4.09
CA ALA A 19 1.81 -7.90 4.76
C ALA A 19 2.24 -7.98 6.25
N ALA A 20 3.40 -7.43 6.62
CA ALA A 20 3.87 -7.42 8.00
C ALA A 20 2.91 -6.67 8.95
N HIS A 21 2.16 -5.72 8.42
CA HIS A 21 1.21 -4.92 9.19
C HIS A 21 -0.24 -5.39 9.07
N HIS A 22 -0.54 -6.30 8.15
CA HIS A 22 -1.87 -6.86 7.95
C HIS A 22 -1.82 -8.39 8.07
N PRO A 23 -1.97 -8.93 9.29
CA PRO A 23 -1.97 -10.37 9.50
C PRO A 23 -2.97 -11.08 8.58
N ASN A 24 -2.60 -12.27 8.14
CA ASN A 24 -3.39 -13.10 7.25
C ASN A 24 -3.75 -12.41 5.91
N THR A 25 -2.92 -11.48 5.44
CA THR A 25 -3.13 -10.77 4.17
C THR A 25 -1.87 -10.86 3.29
N ARG A 26 -2.07 -11.07 2.00
CA ARG A 26 -1.07 -10.85 0.94
C ARG A 26 -1.53 -9.67 0.09
N PHE A 27 -0.57 -8.98 -0.53
CA PHE A 27 -0.86 -7.86 -1.40
C PHE A 27 -0.48 -8.17 -2.84
N LYS A 28 -1.35 -7.79 -3.77
CA LYS A 28 -1.05 -7.66 -5.19
C LYS A 28 -0.88 -6.18 -5.48
N LEU A 29 0.19 -5.82 -6.19
CA LEU A 29 0.47 -4.44 -6.55
C LEU A 29 0.02 -4.19 -8.00
N ILE A 30 -0.67 -3.07 -8.21
CA ILE A 30 -1.01 -2.59 -9.56
C ILE A 30 -0.41 -1.20 -9.70
N ALA A 31 0.54 -1.05 -10.61
CA ALA A 31 1.29 0.18 -10.76
C ALA A 31 0.93 0.96 -12.03
N GLU A 32 0.91 2.28 -11.88
CA GLU A 32 0.92 3.25 -12.97
C GLU A 32 2.23 4.05 -12.85
N ILE A 33 3.13 3.87 -13.81
CA ILE A 33 4.43 4.55 -13.84
C ILE A 33 4.40 5.62 -14.93
N LYS A 34 4.52 6.88 -14.54
CA LYS A 34 4.70 8.01 -15.45
C LYS A 34 6.06 8.66 -15.22
N LYS A 35 6.39 9.62 -16.08
CA LYS A 35 7.65 10.36 -16.01
C LYS A 35 7.84 11.04 -14.64
N ASP A 36 6.76 11.63 -14.11
CA ASP A 36 6.83 12.52 -12.95
C ASP A 36 6.21 11.92 -11.69
N PHE A 37 5.60 10.72 -11.78
CA PHE A 37 5.08 10.03 -10.60
C PHE A 37 4.98 8.52 -10.80
N LEU A 38 4.98 7.81 -9.68
CA LEU A 38 4.63 6.41 -9.54
C LEU A 38 3.40 6.30 -8.63
N ARG A 39 2.34 5.66 -9.13
CA ARG A 39 1.19 5.27 -8.30
C ARG A 39 1.12 3.75 -8.20
N ILE A 40 0.86 3.23 -7.01
CA ILE A 40 0.68 1.79 -6.77
C ILE A 40 -0.57 1.57 -5.92
N ASP A 41 -1.50 0.78 -6.44
CA ASP A 41 -2.63 0.27 -5.64
C ASP A 41 -2.22 -1.06 -4.98
N PHE A 42 -2.26 -1.12 -3.65
CA PHE A 42 -2.03 -2.32 -2.86
C PHE A 42 -3.36 -3.02 -2.61
N GLN A 43 -3.58 -4.13 -3.33
CA GLN A 43 -4.81 -4.91 -3.24
C GLN A 43 -4.65 -6.07 -2.27
N GLY A 44 -5.37 -6.04 -1.15
CA GLY A 44 -5.33 -7.08 -0.13
C GLY A 44 -6.12 -8.34 -0.50
N TYR A 45 -5.54 -9.51 -0.25
CA TYR A 45 -6.18 -10.82 -0.37
C TYR A 45 -5.90 -11.65 0.88
N PHE A 46 -6.88 -12.39 1.38
CA PHE A 46 -6.70 -13.23 2.55
C PHE A 46 -5.66 -14.34 2.27
N THR A 47 -4.65 -14.46 3.14
CA THR A 47 -3.82 -15.67 3.24
C THR A 47 -4.53 -16.60 4.20
N GLU A 48 -4.92 -17.75 3.71
CA GLU A 48 -5.90 -18.62 4.36
C GLU A 48 -5.60 -19.04 5.80
N ASN A 49 -6.62 -18.91 6.64
CA ASN A 49 -6.94 -19.88 7.70
C ASN A 49 -8.03 -20.87 7.26
N PHE A 50 -8.41 -20.87 5.97
CA PHE A 50 -9.44 -21.77 5.44
C PHE A 50 -8.87 -23.17 5.21
N ALA A 51 -9.58 -24.19 5.66
CA ALA A 51 -9.20 -25.59 5.48
C ALA A 51 -8.83 -25.86 3.99
N PRO A 52 -7.61 -26.32 3.67
CA PRO A 52 -7.12 -26.42 2.29
C PRO A 52 -7.96 -27.33 1.39
N LYS A 53 -8.82 -28.19 1.95
CA LYS A 53 -9.78 -29.02 1.20
C LYS A 53 -10.98 -28.25 0.64
N ASN A 54 -11.21 -27.02 1.09
CA ASN A 54 -12.39 -26.20 0.74
C ASN A 54 -12.01 -24.92 -0.03
N ARG A 55 -10.84 -24.85 -0.67
CA ARG A 55 -10.50 -23.74 -1.58
C ARG A 55 -11.40 -23.78 -2.81
N PRO A 56 -12.26 -22.77 -3.05
CA PRO A 56 -13.01 -22.70 -4.31
C PRO A 56 -12.10 -22.44 -5.51
N TYR A 57 -10.93 -21.80 -5.31
CA TYR A 57 -9.98 -21.46 -6.38
C TYR A 57 -8.52 -21.69 -5.99
N SER A 58 -7.72 -22.24 -6.90
CA SER A 58 -6.28 -22.43 -6.70
C SER A 58 -5.49 -21.12 -6.70
N ASN A 59 -5.92 -20.15 -7.52
CA ASN A 59 -5.28 -18.85 -7.65
C ASN A 59 -5.46 -18.01 -6.37
N PRO A 60 -4.38 -17.67 -5.63
CA PRO A 60 -4.46 -16.96 -4.36
C PRO A 60 -4.86 -15.48 -4.49
N ILE A 61 -4.86 -14.91 -5.69
CA ILE A 61 -5.32 -13.53 -5.97
C ILE A 61 -6.68 -13.51 -6.67
N ASN A 62 -7.45 -14.60 -6.57
CA ASN A 62 -8.83 -14.63 -7.02
C ASN A 62 -9.69 -13.66 -6.19
N ASP A 63 -10.66 -12.99 -6.83
CA ASP A 63 -11.52 -12.01 -6.17
C ASP A 63 -12.36 -12.59 -5.02
N SER A 64 -12.58 -13.90 -5.00
CA SER A 64 -13.21 -14.59 -3.87
C SER A 64 -12.42 -14.48 -2.56
N TYR A 65 -11.14 -14.14 -2.64
CA TYR A 65 -10.25 -13.93 -1.49
C TYR A 65 -9.99 -12.45 -1.20
N ARG A 66 -10.67 -11.53 -1.89
CA ARG A 66 -10.40 -10.09 -1.78
C ARG A 66 -10.74 -9.54 -0.40
N ASN A 67 -9.78 -8.88 0.25
CA ASN A 67 -9.97 -8.12 1.47
C ASN A 67 -9.88 -6.62 1.16
N LYS A 68 -11.00 -5.99 0.79
CA LYS A 68 -11.00 -4.56 0.42
C LYS A 68 -10.74 -3.61 1.59
N ARG A 69 -10.90 -4.08 2.83
CA ARG A 69 -10.75 -3.26 4.05
C ARG A 69 -9.32 -2.86 4.36
N VAL A 70 -8.35 -3.47 3.67
CA VAL A 70 -6.93 -3.24 3.89
C VAL A 70 -6.27 -2.66 2.64
N ASP A 71 -7.08 -2.25 1.67
CA ASP A 71 -6.58 -1.60 0.47
C ASP A 71 -6.10 -0.20 0.79
N PHE A 72 -4.99 0.14 0.13
CA PHE A 72 -4.48 1.49 0.12
C PHE A 72 -3.75 1.71 -1.20
N TRP A 73 -3.57 2.96 -1.54
CA TRP A 73 -2.72 3.36 -2.65
C TRP A 73 -1.53 4.14 -2.12
N LEU A 74 -0.49 4.12 -2.93
CA LEU A 74 0.76 4.82 -2.75
C LEU A 74 0.95 5.75 -3.93
N LEU A 75 1.37 6.98 -3.67
CA LEU A 75 1.89 7.90 -4.66
C LEU A 75 3.32 8.28 -4.28
N TRP A 76 4.22 8.23 -5.25
CA TRP A 76 5.60 8.64 -5.13
C TRP A 76 5.92 9.66 -6.21
N SER A 77 6.38 10.84 -5.80
CA SER A 77 6.72 11.94 -6.70
C SER A 77 7.74 12.84 -6.02
N SER A 78 8.80 13.24 -6.72
CA SER A 78 9.74 14.27 -6.27
C SER A 78 10.34 14.02 -4.87
N GLY A 79 10.56 12.75 -4.51
CA GLY A 79 11.06 12.37 -3.19
C GLY A 79 10.01 12.34 -2.07
N GLU A 80 8.74 12.54 -2.38
CA GLU A 80 7.64 12.55 -1.42
C GLU A 80 6.76 11.31 -1.60
N LEU A 81 6.37 10.71 -0.47
CA LEU A 81 5.51 9.54 -0.42
C LEU A 81 4.16 9.95 0.17
N ALA A 82 3.08 9.67 -0.55
CA ALA A 82 1.74 9.71 0.01
C ALA A 82 1.15 8.30 0.08
N LEU A 83 0.52 7.97 1.21
CA LEU A 83 -0.30 6.78 1.38
C LEU A 83 -1.74 7.19 1.66
N SER A 84 -2.70 6.49 1.08
CA SER A 84 -4.11 6.77 1.38
C SER A 84 -4.95 5.51 1.22
N GLY A 85 -5.90 5.33 2.11
CA GLY A 85 -6.70 4.12 2.19
C GLY A 85 -8.00 4.34 2.93
N TRP A 86 -8.86 3.32 2.89
CA TRP A 86 -10.11 3.33 3.63
C TRP A 86 -9.87 2.90 5.07
N TRP A 87 -10.38 3.71 5.99
CA TRP A 87 -10.28 3.48 7.43
C TRP A 87 -11.65 3.60 8.06
N ARG A 88 -12.19 2.47 8.51
CA ARG A 88 -13.56 2.34 9.02
C ARG A 88 -14.59 2.81 7.98
N THR A 89 -14.86 4.11 7.94
CA THR A 89 -15.85 4.77 7.07
C THR A 89 -15.30 5.96 6.29
N GLU A 90 -14.03 6.33 6.49
CA GLU A 90 -13.43 7.54 5.92
C GLU A 90 -12.14 7.20 5.19
N ILE A 91 -11.79 8.02 4.18
CA ILE A 91 -10.46 7.96 3.57
C ILE A 91 -9.51 8.83 4.39
N LEU A 92 -8.39 8.25 4.80
CA LEU A 92 -7.33 9.00 5.49
C LEU A 92 -6.06 8.90 4.66
N SER A 93 -5.38 10.03 4.55
CA SER A 93 -4.17 10.18 3.76
C SER A 93 -3.02 10.64 4.65
N LEU A 94 -1.84 10.06 4.41
CA LEU A 94 -0.58 10.39 5.03
C LEU A 94 0.35 10.91 3.94
N GLU A 95 0.83 12.14 4.07
CA GLU A 95 1.99 12.65 3.35
C GLU A 95 3.23 12.42 4.22
N TYR A 96 4.27 11.81 3.64
CA TYR A 96 5.42 11.30 4.35
C TYR A 96 6.74 11.68 3.69
N THR A 97 7.61 12.24 4.53
CA THR A 97 9.07 12.23 4.35
C THR A 97 9.71 11.77 5.68
N PRO A 98 11.02 11.45 5.71
CA PRO A 98 11.71 11.14 6.96
C PRO A 98 11.67 12.27 8.01
N PHE A 99 11.38 13.51 7.58
CA PHE A 99 11.38 14.69 8.45
C PHE A 99 9.98 15.24 8.73
N MET A 100 8.96 14.78 8.01
CA MET A 100 7.60 15.33 8.08
C MET A 100 6.56 14.24 7.87
N GLN A 101 5.52 14.24 8.71
CA GLN A 101 4.33 13.42 8.57
C GLN A 101 3.12 14.33 8.71
N SER A 102 2.31 14.45 7.66
CA SER A 102 1.06 15.21 7.68
C SER A 102 -0.10 14.29 7.37
N TRP A 103 -1.19 14.44 8.12
CA TRP A 103 -2.38 13.63 7.98
C TRP A 103 -3.54 14.49 7.51
N SER A 104 -4.31 13.95 6.56
CA SER A 104 -5.54 14.59 6.10
C SER A 104 -6.71 13.60 6.00
N ASN A 105 -7.92 14.12 6.16
CA ASN A 105 -9.17 13.38 5.94
C ASN A 105 -9.57 13.39 4.45
N GLU A 106 -10.75 12.87 4.14
CA GLU A 106 -11.26 12.78 2.76
C GLU A 106 -11.57 14.13 2.11
N ASP A 107 -11.80 15.17 2.92
CA ASP A 107 -11.99 16.55 2.47
C ASP A 107 -10.65 17.30 2.26
N GLY A 108 -9.52 16.66 2.58
CA GLY A 108 -8.19 17.26 2.52
C GLY A 108 -7.88 18.17 3.70
N GLU A 109 -8.69 18.17 4.75
CA GLU A 109 -8.43 18.92 5.98
C GLU A 109 -7.34 18.23 6.79
N GLU A 110 -6.38 19.01 7.29
CA GLU A 110 -5.33 18.49 8.17
C GLU A 110 -5.95 18.00 9.49
N ILE A 111 -5.57 16.79 9.89
CA ILE A 111 -6.04 16.14 11.12
C ILE A 111 -4.86 15.68 11.96
N ALA A 112 -5.13 15.44 13.24
CA ALA A 112 -4.19 14.71 14.08
C ALA A 112 -4.05 13.26 13.59
N ARG A 113 -2.87 12.68 13.82
CA ARG A 113 -2.58 11.28 13.51
C ARG A 113 -3.66 10.34 14.07
N PRO A 114 -4.33 9.54 13.22
CA PRO A 114 -5.35 8.60 13.67
C PRO A 114 -4.77 7.50 14.58
N TYR A 115 -5.45 7.14 15.66
CA TYR A 115 -5.05 6.06 16.56
C TYR A 115 -6.01 4.86 16.49
N PRO A 116 -5.52 3.60 16.47
CA PRO A 116 -4.10 3.15 16.49
C PRO A 116 -3.46 3.04 15.09
N ASP A 117 -4.25 3.37 14.08
CA ASP A 117 -4.06 2.99 12.70
C ASP A 117 -3.00 3.84 11.97
N GLY A 118 -2.82 5.10 12.39
CA GLY A 118 -1.80 6.00 11.86
C GLY A 118 -0.37 5.52 12.14
N ASP A 119 -0.10 4.97 13.32
CA ASP A 119 1.22 4.39 13.66
C ASP A 119 1.64 3.32 12.65
N LYS A 120 0.68 2.51 12.22
CA LYS A 120 0.90 1.44 11.26
C LYS A 120 1.23 1.98 9.87
N PHE A 121 0.52 3.01 9.41
CA PHE A 121 0.79 3.61 8.10
C PHE A 121 2.10 4.38 8.06
N GLU A 122 2.45 5.09 9.13
CA GLU A 122 3.76 5.72 9.27
C GLU A 122 4.88 4.67 9.22
N ALA A 123 4.70 3.51 9.85
CA ALA A 123 5.68 2.42 9.79
C ALA A 123 5.80 1.78 8.38
N ILE A 124 4.67 1.60 7.68
CA ILE A 124 4.66 1.18 6.27
C ILE A 124 5.39 2.22 5.42
N ALA A 125 5.05 3.50 5.57
CA ALA A 125 5.65 4.60 4.80
C ALA A 125 7.16 4.68 5.04
N ALA A 126 7.60 4.65 6.29
CA ALA A 126 9.01 4.66 6.66
C ALA A 126 9.80 3.47 6.07
N SER A 127 9.16 2.31 5.94
CA SER A 127 9.79 1.12 5.34
C SER A 127 9.80 1.16 3.81
N LEU A 128 8.77 1.74 3.18
CA LEU A 128 8.67 1.88 1.73
C LEU A 128 9.57 3.00 1.19
N TYR A 129 9.73 4.09 1.93
CA TYR A 129 10.49 5.26 1.51
C TYR A 129 11.90 4.96 0.98
N PRO A 130 12.80 4.25 1.71
CA PRO A 130 14.15 3.99 1.21
C PRO A 130 14.18 3.10 -0.03
N ILE A 131 13.24 2.14 -0.16
CA ILE A 131 13.18 1.29 -1.36
C ILE A 131 12.59 2.05 -2.55
N LEU A 132 11.67 2.99 -2.34
CA LEU A 132 11.20 3.88 -3.41
C LEU A 132 12.35 4.74 -3.95
N GLN A 133 13.12 5.36 -3.06
CA GLN A 133 14.30 6.15 -3.44
C GLN A 133 15.33 5.33 -4.21
N GLN A 134 15.54 4.06 -3.82
CA GLN A 134 16.49 3.17 -4.50
C GLN A 134 16.06 2.83 -5.92
N TYR A 135 14.78 2.49 -6.14
CA TYR A 135 14.29 1.98 -7.43
C TYR A 135 13.72 3.06 -8.36
N PHE A 136 13.29 4.21 -7.81
CA PHE A 136 12.57 5.24 -8.54
C PHE A 136 13.13 6.64 -8.27
N GLN A 137 14.04 7.08 -9.14
CA GLN A 137 14.57 8.44 -9.18
C GLN A 137 13.63 9.34 -10.01
N ILE A 138 12.44 9.60 -9.45
CA ILE A 138 11.38 10.44 -10.03
C ILE A 138 11.43 11.83 -9.40
#